data_AF-A0A0G9K3D4-F1
#
_entry.id   AF-A0A0G9K3D4-F1
#
_cell.length_a   1.000
_cell.length_b   1.000
_cell.length_c   1.000
_cell.angle_alpha   90.00
_cell.angle_beta   90.00
_cell.angle_gamma   90.00
#
_symmetry.space_group_name_H-M   'P 1'
#
loop_
_entity.id
_entity.type
_entity.pdbx_description
1 polymer ?
#
loop_
_entity_poly.entity_id
_entity_poly.type
_entity_poly.pdbx_seq_one_letter_code
_entity_poly.pdbx_strand_id
1 'polypeptide(L)'
;MENYIKINEANKTKIVCKKEIIENLRTNENLRNYIIHCTNSIFKDKEIFNKQKIIAIKNLVKDIKLVLKSNNIFDYNLNLTLRNLNEYYNQQKNEIKDENGKIKNFIPSSESQFIIQSLIFLAFSNSYSKIIKSIYVK
;
A
#
# COMPACT_ATOMS: atom_id res chain seq x y z
N MET A 1 16.42 -5.83 8.90
CA MET A 1 16.65 -6.51 7.61
C MET A 1 15.62 -5.99 6.62
N GLU A 2 16.00 -5.59 5.41
CA GLU A 2 15.01 -5.16 4.41
C GLU A 2 14.23 -6.36 3.89
N ASN A 3 12.90 -6.25 3.87
CA ASN A 3 11.99 -7.34 3.51
C ASN A 3 11.73 -7.43 1.99
N TYR A 4 12.21 -6.43 1.23
CA TYR A 4 12.10 -6.35 -0.23
C TYR A 4 13.47 -6.07 -0.86
N ILE A 5 13.54 -6.20 -2.18
CA ILE A 5 14.74 -5.95 -2.99
C ILE A 5 14.38 -4.91 -4.06
N LYS A 6 15.27 -3.93 -4.29
CA LYS A 6 15.18 -3.01 -5.44
C LYS A 6 15.77 -3.70 -6.66
N ILE A 7 14.99 -3.83 -7.73
CA ILE A 7 15.40 -4.56 -8.94
C ILE A 7 15.77 -3.64 -10.11
N ASN A 8 15.70 -2.34 -9.91
CA ASN A 8 16.04 -1.36 -10.93
C ASN A 8 16.66 -0.12 -10.29
N GLU A 9 17.91 0.19 -10.65
CA GLU A 9 18.62 1.33 -10.09
C GLU A 9 18.08 2.67 -10.58
N ALA A 10 17.60 2.74 -11.83
CA ALA A 10 17.01 3.95 -12.40
C ALA A 10 15.58 4.19 -11.92
N ASN A 11 14.79 3.13 -11.73
CA ASN A 11 13.43 3.20 -11.21
C ASN A 11 13.34 2.58 -9.81
N LYS A 12 13.60 3.41 -8.81
CA LYS A 12 13.59 3.06 -7.38
C LYS A 12 12.24 2.54 -6.86
N THR A 13 11.16 2.71 -7.62
CA THR A 13 9.83 2.16 -7.27
C THR A 13 9.65 0.70 -7.68
N LYS A 14 10.52 0.14 -8.53
CA LYS A 14 10.48 -1.28 -8.89
C LYS A 14 11.13 -2.10 -7.79
N ILE A 15 10.28 -2.59 -6.89
CA ILE A 15 10.67 -3.43 -5.77
C ILE A 15 9.92 -4.77 -5.84
N VAL A 16 10.59 -5.82 -5.35
CA VAL A 16 10.06 -7.19 -5.25
C VAL A 16 10.20 -7.69 -3.83
N CYS A 17 9.28 -8.53 -3.38
CA CYS A 17 9.36 -9.15 -2.07
C CYS A 17 10.45 -10.24 -2.05
N LYS A 18 11.00 -10.52 -0.87
CA LYS A 18 11.82 -11.71 -0.67
C LYS A 18 10.91 -12.94 -0.64
N LYS A 19 10.92 -13.73 -1.71
CA LYS A 19 10.03 -14.89 -1.91
C LYS A 19 10.04 -15.85 -0.72
N GLU A 20 11.22 -16.17 -0.21
CA GLU A 20 11.42 -17.06 0.96
C GLU A 20 10.62 -16.61 2.19
N ILE A 21 10.45 -15.30 2.40
CA ILE A 21 9.67 -14.78 3.53
C ILE A 21 8.17 -14.93 3.23
N ILE A 22 7.76 -14.59 2.01
CA ILE A 22 6.35 -14.57 1.58
C ILE A 22 5.75 -15.97 1.52
N GLU A 23 6.48 -16.94 0.97
CA GLU A 23 6.03 -18.33 0.82
C GLU A 23 5.80 -19.01 2.16
N ASN A 24 6.42 -18.50 3.23
CA ASN A 24 6.24 -19.00 4.60
C ASN A 24 5.07 -18.35 5.35
N LEU A 25 4.40 -17.35 4.78
CA LEU A 25 3.23 -16.73 5.39
C LEU A 25 2.03 -17.68 5.33
N ARG A 26 1.36 -17.86 6.48
CA ARG A 26 0.23 -18.79 6.63
C ARG A 26 -1.10 -18.11 6.93
N THR A 27 -1.09 -16.85 7.37
CA THR A 27 -2.30 -16.14 7.82
C THR A 27 -2.40 -14.75 7.20
N ASN A 28 -3.64 -14.26 7.05
CA ASN A 28 -3.94 -12.91 6.59
C ASN A 28 -3.29 -11.84 7.48
N GLU A 29 -3.22 -12.11 8.78
CA GLU A 29 -2.52 -11.26 9.75
C GLU A 29 -1.02 -11.17 9.46
N ASN A 30 -0.35 -12.30 9.23
CA ASN A 30 1.09 -12.29 8.95
C ASN A 30 1.38 -11.54 7.64
N LEU A 31 0.53 -11.74 6.62
CA LEU A 31 0.64 -11.01 5.36
C LEU A 31 0.40 -9.50 5.52
N ARG A 32 -0.65 -9.11 6.24
CA ARG A 32 -0.92 -7.71 6.59
C ARG A 32 0.29 -7.07 7.28
N ASN A 33 0.79 -7.71 8.33
CA ASN A 33 1.90 -7.20 9.13
C ASN A 33 3.18 -7.08 8.28
N TYR A 34 3.43 -8.04 7.40
CA TYR A 34 4.52 -7.98 6.43
C TYR A 34 4.40 -6.76 5.50
N ILE A 35 3.23 -6.54 4.89
CA ILE A 35 3.00 -5.39 3.99
C ILE A 35 3.16 -4.07 4.74
N ILE A 36 2.67 -3.98 5.98
CA ILE A 36 2.84 -2.79 6.84
C ILE A 36 4.32 -2.54 7.16
N HIS A 37 5.08 -3.60 7.50
CA HIS A 37 6.50 -3.47 7.77
C HIS A 37 7.26 -2.97 6.54
N CYS A 38 7.00 -3.53 5.36
CA CYS A 38 7.58 -3.06 4.11
C CYS A 38 7.19 -1.60 3.80
N THR A 39 5.93 -1.24 4.05
CA THR A 39 5.46 0.15 3.91
C THR A 39 6.25 1.10 4.80
N ASN A 40 6.48 0.73 6.07
CA ASN A 40 7.33 1.51 6.98
C ASN A 40 8.74 1.69 6.43
N SER A 41 9.36 0.63 5.91
CA SER A 41 10.69 0.69 5.29
C SER A 41 10.71 1.62 4.07
N ILE A 42 9.72 1.51 3.17
CA ILE A 42 9.59 2.38 1.99
C ILE A 42 9.43 3.84 2.40
N PHE A 43 8.72 4.13 3.49
CA PHE A 43 8.56 5.49 3.99
C PHE A 43 9.83 6.07 4.62
N LYS A 44 10.74 5.23 5.14
CA LYS A 44 12.05 5.63 5.64
C LYS A 44 13.11 5.73 4.54
N ASP A 45 12.87 5.12 3.38
CA ASP A 45 13.76 5.15 2.23
C ASP A 45 13.81 6.55 1.61
N LYS A 46 14.99 7.18 1.67
CA LYS A 46 15.23 8.52 1.14
C LYS A 46 15.42 8.54 -0.38
N GLU A 47 15.71 7.39 -1.00
CA GLU A 47 15.89 7.29 -2.45
C GLU A 47 14.55 7.29 -3.20
N ILE A 48 13.43 7.04 -2.50
CA ILE A 48 12.10 7.05 -3.08
C ILE A 48 11.41 8.35 -2.69
N PHE A 49 11.15 9.22 -3.67
CA PHE A 49 10.43 10.46 -3.44
C PHE A 49 9.05 10.20 -2.82
N ASN A 50 8.58 11.10 -1.94
CA ASN A 50 7.32 10.93 -1.21
C ASN A 50 6.12 10.62 -2.11
N LYS A 51 6.00 11.32 -3.26
CA LYS A 51 4.93 11.08 -4.24
C LYS A 51 5.02 9.70 -4.94
N GLN A 52 6.19 9.08 -4.93
CA GLN A 52 6.44 7.79 -5.58
C GLN A 52 6.32 6.60 -4.63
N LYS A 53 6.27 6.84 -3.31
CA LYS A 53 6.17 5.76 -2.30
C LYS A 53 4.95 4.88 -2.50
N ILE A 54 3.80 5.45 -2.87
CA ILE A 54 2.60 4.67 -3.19
C ILE A 54 2.82 3.73 -4.40
N ILE A 55 3.59 4.15 -5.40
CA ILE A 55 3.90 3.33 -6.57
C ILE A 55 4.76 2.14 -6.16
N ALA A 56 5.77 2.36 -5.31
CA ALA A 56 6.61 1.30 -4.77
C ALA A 56 5.77 0.26 -3.99
N ILE A 57 4.89 0.72 -3.11
CA ILE A 57 4.00 -0.16 -2.32
C ILE A 57 3.05 -0.94 -3.24
N LYS A 58 2.49 -0.32 -4.27
CA LYS A 58 1.67 -1.01 -5.28
C LYS A 58 2.45 -2.10 -6.00
N ASN A 59 3.70 -1.82 -6.40
CA ASN A 59 4.55 -2.81 -7.06
C ASN A 59 4.87 -3.98 -6.14
N LEU A 60 5.17 -3.70 -4.86
CA LEU A 60 5.35 -4.75 -3.85
C LEU A 60 4.11 -5.65 -3.72
N VAL A 61 2.91 -5.08 -3.58
CA VAL A 61 1.69 -5.88 -3.42
C VAL A 61 1.37 -6.68 -4.67
N LYS A 62 1.63 -6.14 -5.87
CA LYS A 62 1.52 -6.89 -7.13
C LYS A 62 2.48 -8.08 -7.17
N ASP A 63 3.71 -7.88 -6.76
CA ASP A 63 4.72 -8.93 -6.74
C ASP A 63 4.39 -10.02 -5.72
N ILE A 64 3.96 -9.66 -4.51
CA ILE A 64 3.43 -10.60 -3.51
C ILE A 64 2.29 -11.44 -4.09
N LYS A 65 1.35 -10.81 -4.80
CA LYS A 65 0.23 -11.51 -5.45
C LYS A 65 0.72 -12.52 -6.49
N LEU A 66 1.78 -12.20 -7.25
CA LEU A 66 2.37 -13.12 -8.21
C LEU A 66 3.02 -14.32 -7.52
N VAL A 67 3.77 -14.08 -6.43
CA VAL A 67 4.41 -15.14 -5.64
C VAL A 67 3.37 -16.07 -5.01
N LEU A 68 2.27 -15.52 -4.49
CA LEU A 68 1.20 -16.26 -3.84
C LEU A 68 0.08 -16.69 -4.78
N LYS A 69 0.29 -16.67 -6.11
CA LYS A 69 -0.79 -16.90 -7.10
C LYS A 69 -1.48 -18.26 -6.95
N SER A 70 -0.78 -19.29 -6.49
CA SER A 70 -1.34 -20.62 -6.22
C SER A 70 -2.09 -20.72 -4.89
N ASN A 71 -2.02 -19.69 -4.04
CA ASN A 71 -2.63 -19.64 -2.72
C ASN A 71 -3.83 -18.68 -2.70
N ASN A 72 -5.03 -19.24 -2.90
CA ASN A 72 -6.28 -18.48 -2.98
C ASN A 72 -6.69 -17.81 -1.66
N ILE A 73 -6.10 -18.19 -0.52
CA ILE A 73 -6.44 -17.63 0.81
C ILE A 73 -6.24 -16.11 0.83
N PHE A 74 -5.23 -15.62 0.12
CA PHE A 74 -4.82 -14.22 0.17
C PHE A 74 -5.37 -13.36 -0.96
N ASP A 75 -5.93 -13.96 -2.01
CA ASP A 75 -6.25 -13.25 -3.26
C ASP A 75 -7.25 -12.12 -3.02
N TYR A 76 -8.30 -12.37 -2.24
CA TYR A 76 -9.29 -11.36 -1.89
C TYR A 76 -8.68 -10.13 -1.20
N ASN A 77 -7.90 -10.34 -0.12
CA ASN A 77 -7.31 -9.25 0.65
C ASN A 77 -6.24 -8.49 -0.15
N LEU A 78 -5.46 -9.17 -0.98
CA LEU A 78 -4.48 -8.55 -1.88
C LEU A 78 -5.18 -7.70 -2.96
N ASN A 79 -6.28 -8.18 -3.54
CA ASN A 79 -7.07 -7.41 -4.51
C ASN A 79 -7.69 -6.16 -3.88
N LEU A 80 -8.27 -6.29 -2.67
CA LEU A 80 -8.76 -5.14 -1.92
C LEU A 80 -7.66 -4.13 -1.61
N THR A 81 -6.48 -4.61 -1.20
CA THR A 81 -5.32 -3.75 -0.93
C THR A 81 -4.94 -2.97 -2.18
N LEU A 82 -4.79 -3.63 -3.33
CA LEU A 82 -4.47 -2.97 -4.60
C LEU A 82 -5.54 -1.96 -5.00
N ARG A 83 -6.82 -2.29 -4.84
CA ARG A 83 -7.93 -1.36 -5.10
C ARG A 83 -7.79 -0.10 -4.24
N ASN A 84 -7.64 -0.27 -2.93
CA ASN A 84 -7.53 0.85 -1.98
C ASN A 84 -6.30 1.74 -2.29
N LEU A 85 -5.15 1.13 -2.60
CA LEU A 85 -3.93 1.87 -2.97
C LEU A 85 -4.06 2.58 -4.32
N ASN A 86 -4.81 2.03 -5.27
CA ASN A 86 -5.13 2.70 -6.53
C ASN A 86 -6.00 3.93 -6.30
N GLU A 87 -7.01 3.85 -5.44
CA GLU A 87 -7.84 5.01 -5.09
C GLU A 87 -7.00 6.12 -4.47
N TYR A 88 -6.13 5.81 -3.50
CA TYR A 88 -5.20 6.78 -2.94
C TYR A 88 -4.33 7.44 -4.02
N TYR A 89 -3.74 6.63 -4.91
CA TYR A 89 -2.89 7.14 -5.99
C TYR A 89 -3.66 8.05 -6.96
N ASN A 90 -4.90 7.70 -7.28
CA ASN A 90 -5.77 8.50 -8.13
C ASN A 90 -6.10 9.84 -7.47
N GLN A 91 -6.44 9.85 -6.17
CA GLN A 91 -6.67 11.08 -5.41
C GLN A 91 -5.43 11.97 -5.39
N GLN A 92 -4.26 11.40 -5.10
CA GLN A 92 -2.98 12.14 -5.13
C GLN A 92 -2.68 12.72 -6.52
N LYS A 93 -3.00 12.01 -7.61
CA LYS A 93 -2.81 12.52 -8.97
C LYS A 93 -3.78 13.64 -9.32
N ASN A 94 -4.98 13.61 -8.77
CA ASN A 94 -6.05 14.58 -9.00
C ASN A 94 -5.96 15.79 -8.05
N GLU A 95 -4.83 15.99 -7.37
CA GLU A 95 -4.49 17.23 -6.68
C GLU A 95 -4.39 18.38 -7.70
N ILE A 96 -5.51 19.04 -7.95
CA ILE A 96 -5.63 20.17 -8.88
C ILE A 96 -5.67 21.46 -8.05
N LYS A 97 -4.88 22.45 -8.47
CA LYS A 97 -5.00 23.82 -7.97
C LYS A 97 -6.29 24.43 -8.53
N ASP A 98 -7.15 24.93 -7.66
CA ASP A 98 -8.30 25.73 -8.09
C ASP A 98 -7.84 27.08 -8.66
N GLU A 99 -8.81 27.85 -9.17
CA GLU A 99 -8.64 29.19 -9.72
C GLU A 99 -7.98 30.19 -8.76
N ASN A 100 -8.01 29.91 -7.45
CA ASN A 100 -7.35 30.69 -6.39
C ASN A 100 -6.01 30.09 -5.94
N GLY A 101 -5.51 29.07 -6.64
CA GLY A 101 -4.26 28.37 -6.33
C GLY A 101 -4.35 27.39 -5.17
N LYS A 102 -5.54 27.14 -4.59
CA LYS A 102 -5.74 26.21 -3.48
C LYS A 102 -5.91 24.79 -4.01
N ILE A 103 -5.19 23.85 -3.41
CA ILE A 103 -5.21 22.45 -3.86
C ILE A 103 -6.50 21.78 -3.35
N LYS A 104 -7.37 21.35 -4.26
CA LYS A 104 -8.47 20.41 -3.92
C LYS A 104 -7.91 19.00 -3.76
N ASN A 105 -8.43 18.26 -2.77
CA ASN A 105 -8.02 16.88 -2.45
C ASN A 105 -6.53 16.73 -2.07
N PHE A 106 -5.93 17.78 -1.51
CA PHE A 106 -4.56 17.72 -1.01
C PHE A 106 -4.43 16.66 0.08
N ILE A 107 -3.48 15.75 -0.11
CA ILE A 107 -3.10 14.79 0.92
C ILE A 107 -1.77 15.26 1.53
N PRO A 108 -1.75 15.72 2.79
CA PRO A 108 -0.52 16.10 3.46
C PRO A 108 0.51 14.97 3.40
N SER A 109 1.75 15.30 3.02
CA SER A 109 2.83 14.31 2.93
C SER A 109 3.12 13.65 4.29
N SER A 110 2.89 14.39 5.39
CA SER A 110 2.98 13.89 6.76
C SER A 110 1.95 12.81 7.09
N GLU A 111 0.79 12.84 6.45
CA GLU A 111 -0.32 11.90 6.70
C GLU A 111 -0.30 10.70 5.75
N SER A 112 0.44 10.80 4.64
CA SER A 112 0.47 9.79 3.57
C SER A 112 0.74 8.38 4.10
N GLN A 113 1.69 8.21 5.00
CA GLN A 113 2.03 6.91 5.59
C GLN A 113 0.86 6.33 6.38
N PHE A 114 0.27 7.14 7.24
CA PHE A 114 -0.84 6.75 8.10
C PHE A 114 -2.07 6.36 7.28
N ILE A 115 -2.41 7.15 6.26
CA ILE A 115 -3.55 6.89 5.37
C ILE A 115 -3.34 5.56 4.63
N ILE A 116 -2.16 5.37 4.02
CA ILE A 116 -1.85 4.14 3.28
C ILE A 116 -1.89 2.90 4.19
N GLN A 117 -1.36 3.00 5.41
CA GLN A 117 -1.44 1.90 6.38
C GLN A 117 -2.88 1.59 6.76
N SER A 118 -3.70 2.61 6.99
CA SER A 118 -5.12 2.46 7.30
C SER A 118 -5.88 1.78 6.16
N LEU A 119 -5.55 2.12 4.91
CA LEU A 119 -6.10 1.46 3.71
C LEU A 119 -5.70 -0.01 3.60
N ILE A 120 -4.47 -0.36 4.00
CA ILE A 120 -4.02 -1.75 4.10
C ILE A 120 -4.79 -2.45 5.23
N PHE A 121 -4.92 -1.86 6.42
CA PHE A 121 -5.71 -2.44 7.53
C PHE A 121 -7.16 -2.71 7.13
N LEU A 122 -7.80 -1.78 6.41
CA LEU A 122 -9.15 -1.94 5.88
C LEU A 122 -9.29 -3.15 4.96
N ALA A 123 -8.27 -3.43 4.15
CA ALA A 123 -8.28 -4.57 3.25
C ALA A 123 -8.18 -5.91 4.00
N PHE A 124 -7.62 -5.95 5.20
CA PHE A 124 -7.37 -7.17 5.98
C PHE A 124 -8.28 -7.34 7.21
N SER A 125 -9.06 -6.33 7.59
CA SER A 125 -9.93 -6.36 8.77
C SER A 125 -11.39 -6.04 8.43
N ASN A 126 -12.22 -7.08 8.44
CA ASN A 126 -13.65 -6.95 8.22
C ASN A 126 -14.31 -6.08 9.31
N SER A 127 -13.93 -6.28 10.58
CA SER A 127 -14.43 -5.48 11.69
C SER A 127 -14.08 -4.01 11.54
N TYR A 128 -12.84 -3.70 11.14
CA TYR A 128 -12.44 -2.31 10.87
C TYR A 128 -13.25 -1.69 9.73
N SER A 129 -13.47 -2.43 8.64
CA SER A 129 -14.33 -1.99 7.53
C SER A 129 -15.77 -1.72 7.98
N LYS A 130 -16.35 -2.58 8.83
CA LYS A 130 -17.70 -2.40 9.38
C LYS A 130 -17.80 -1.15 10.25
N ILE A 131 -16.81 -0.92 11.12
CA ILE A 131 -16.76 0.26 12.00
C ILE A 131 -16.73 1.54 11.15
N ILE A 132 -15.84 1.61 10.16
CA ILE A 132 -15.78 2.79 9.27
C ILE A 132 -17.11 2.99 8.54
N LYS A 133 -17.74 1.94 8.02
CA LYS A 133 -19.07 2.06 7.40
C LYS A 133 -20.11 2.60 8.38
N SER A 134 -20.15 2.14 9.63
CA SER A 134 -21.12 2.64 10.62
C SER A 134 -20.92 4.11 11.00
N ILE A 135 -19.70 4.64 10.83
CA ILE A 135 -19.41 6.05 11.13
C ILE A 135 -19.84 6.95 9.96
N TYR A 136 -19.60 6.53 8.72
CA TYR A 136 -19.73 7.38 7.53
C TYR A 136 -20.96 7.11 6.66
N VAL A 137 -21.58 5.93 6.82
CA VAL A 137 -22.81 5.55 6.12
C VAL A 137 -23.87 5.36 7.20
N LYS A 138 -24.62 6.43 7.47
CA LYS A 138 -25.86 6.36 8.24
C LYS A 138 -26.99 5.86 7.36
#